data_AF-A0A7V0RKM9-F1
#
_entry.id   AF-A0A7V0RKM9-F1
#
_cell.length_a   1.000
_cell.length_b   1.000
_cell.length_c   1.000
_cell.angle_alpha   90.00
_cell.angle_beta   90.00
_cell.angle_gamma   90.00
#
_symmetry.space_group_name_H-M   'P 1'
#
loop_
_entity.id
_entity.type
_entity.pdbx_description
1 polymer ?
#
loop_
_entity_poly.entity_id
_entity_poly.type
_entity_poly.pdbx_seq_one_letter_code
_entity_poly.pdbx_strand_id
1 'polypeptide(L)'
;MTDRGKWYFWIDRGGTFTDVVACAPSGEIKAAKLLSQNPESYDDAALQGIREFLGVGAGDPLPSSRIGAVKMGTTVATNALLERQGERVLLLTTQGFRDALEIGYQARPDIFARNIVKPELLYSRVAEIPERVRADGGVETPLDEEAARIALRSAYEDGIRAVAIVFMHAYAYPLHEARVAQIARETGFTQVSPSHEASPLIKFVGRGDTAVVDAYLSPILRRHVDKVAGELGAPASPPPGGEGPGVGGSAPKLMFMASSGGLTSATLFQGKDSILSGPAGGVVGAVETAGIAGLKKIIGFDMGGTSTDVSHYAGSYERSFETQVAGVRMRAPMMRIHTVA
;
A
#
# COMPACT_ATOMS: atom_id res chain seq x y z
N MET A 1 -16.10 -0.58 -21.04
CA MET A 1 -17.32 0.08 -21.53
C MET A 1 -17.61 1.27 -20.64
N THR A 2 -17.48 2.47 -21.18
CA THR A 2 -17.87 3.73 -20.53
C THR A 2 -19.38 3.90 -20.67
N ASP A 3 -20.09 4.10 -19.57
CA ASP A 3 -21.47 4.54 -19.57
C ASP A 3 -21.58 5.89 -20.32
N ARG A 4 -22.47 5.98 -21.31
CA ARG A 4 -22.60 7.18 -22.14
C ARG A 4 -23.19 8.30 -21.27
N GLY A 5 -22.51 9.44 -21.18
CA GLY A 5 -22.97 10.60 -20.41
C GLY A 5 -22.14 10.99 -19.18
N LYS A 6 -21.12 10.20 -18.82
CA LYS A 6 -20.24 10.49 -17.66
C LYS A 6 -18.78 10.64 -18.05
N TRP A 7 -18.02 11.34 -17.20
CA TRP A 7 -16.57 11.45 -17.28
C TRP A 7 -15.88 10.24 -16.66
N TYR A 8 -14.76 9.84 -17.26
CA TYR A 8 -13.88 8.79 -16.74
C TYR A 8 -12.46 9.34 -16.63
N PHE A 9 -11.82 9.10 -15.48
CA PHE A 9 -10.48 9.61 -15.21
C PHE A 9 -9.51 8.46 -14.93
N TRP A 10 -8.31 8.56 -15.51
CA TRP A 10 -7.14 7.75 -15.21
C TRP A 10 -6.03 8.69 -14.79
N ILE A 11 -5.54 8.52 -13.57
CA ILE A 11 -4.62 9.46 -12.94
C ILE A 11 -3.39 8.69 -12.49
N ASP A 12 -2.22 9.20 -12.82
CA ASP A 12 -0.97 8.74 -12.22
C ASP A 12 -0.35 9.88 -11.42
N ARG A 13 -0.36 9.73 -10.10
CA ARG A 13 0.23 10.71 -9.18
C ARG A 13 1.68 10.31 -8.91
N GLY A 14 2.59 10.88 -9.68
CA GLY A 14 4.04 10.75 -9.47
C GLY A 14 4.58 11.70 -8.40
N GLY A 15 5.89 11.67 -8.19
CA GLY A 15 6.58 12.56 -7.25
C GLY A 15 6.61 14.03 -7.68
N THR A 16 6.90 14.30 -8.95
CA THR A 16 7.01 15.67 -9.49
C THR A 16 5.73 16.15 -10.15
N PHE A 17 5.13 15.31 -11.00
CA PHE A 17 3.93 15.64 -11.75
C PHE A 17 2.84 14.59 -11.55
N THR A 18 1.60 15.06 -11.66
CA THR A 18 0.41 14.24 -11.76
C THR A 18 -0.10 14.30 -13.19
N ASP A 19 -0.17 13.14 -13.82
CA ASP A 19 -0.70 12.99 -15.17
C ASP A 19 -2.16 12.55 -15.09
N VAL A 20 -3.06 13.32 -15.73
CA VAL A 20 -4.50 13.07 -15.73
C VAL A 20 -4.95 12.85 -17.16
N VAL A 21 -5.47 11.67 -17.45
CA VAL A 21 -6.18 11.35 -18.68
C VAL A 21 -7.68 11.31 -18.38
N ALA A 22 -8.46 12.05 -19.14
CA ALA A 22 -9.91 12.14 -19.00
C ALA A 22 -10.60 11.73 -20.30
N CYS A 23 -11.65 10.93 -20.19
CA CYS A 23 -12.58 10.67 -21.29
C CYS A 23 -13.89 11.41 -20.99
N ALA A 24 -14.23 12.35 -21.87
CA ALA A 24 -15.45 13.14 -21.80
C ALA A 24 -16.69 12.28 -22.10
N PRO A 25 -17.90 12.73 -21.72
CA PRO A 25 -19.16 12.09 -22.11
C PRO A 25 -19.33 11.89 -23.62
N SER A 26 -18.70 12.75 -24.43
CA SER A 26 -18.66 12.65 -25.90
C SER A 26 -17.77 11.53 -26.43
N GLY A 27 -16.92 10.94 -25.57
CA GLY A 27 -15.86 10.01 -25.96
C GLY A 27 -14.52 10.68 -26.27
N GLU A 28 -14.45 12.02 -26.23
CA GLU A 28 -13.20 12.76 -26.45
C GLU A 28 -12.21 12.48 -25.31
N ILE A 29 -10.96 12.14 -25.65
CA ILE A 29 -9.89 11.92 -24.69
C ILE A 29 -9.06 13.19 -24.59
N LYS A 30 -8.81 13.64 -23.36
CA LYS A 30 -7.95 14.78 -23.05
C LYS A 30 -6.92 14.40 -21.99
N ALA A 31 -5.81 15.10 -21.98
CA ALA A 31 -4.76 14.93 -21.00
C ALA A 31 -4.38 16.27 -20.37
N ALA A 32 -4.04 16.26 -19.08
CA ALA A 32 -3.51 17.39 -18.34
C ALA A 32 -2.33 16.91 -17.49
N LYS A 33 -1.38 17.81 -17.24
CA LYS A 33 -0.20 17.56 -16.40
C LYS A 33 -0.10 18.67 -15.37
N LEU A 34 -0.15 18.30 -14.10
CA LEU A 34 -0.12 19.21 -12.97
C LEU A 34 1.10 18.94 -12.10
N LEU A 35 1.58 19.92 -11.35
CA LEU A 35 2.58 19.69 -10.31
C LEU A 35 1.97 18.84 -9.20
N SER A 36 2.64 17.77 -8.79
CA SER A 36 2.13 16.89 -7.72
C SER A 36 2.00 17.57 -6.37
N GLN A 37 2.80 18.62 -6.15
CA GLN A 37 2.79 19.47 -4.97
C GLN A 37 2.82 20.94 -5.41
N ASN A 38 1.73 21.67 -5.14
CA ASN A 38 1.63 23.11 -5.34
C ASN A 38 0.63 23.71 -4.34
N PRO A 39 1.01 23.76 -3.04
CA PRO A 39 0.10 24.13 -1.96
C PRO A 39 -0.42 25.58 -2.05
N GLU A 40 0.26 26.45 -2.79
CA GLU A 40 -0.20 27.82 -3.04
C GLU A 40 -1.40 27.88 -4.01
N SER A 41 -1.61 26.83 -4.81
CA SER A 41 -2.66 26.78 -5.85
C SER A 41 -3.76 25.75 -5.56
N TYR A 42 -3.40 24.58 -5.03
CA TYR A 42 -4.35 23.49 -4.75
C TYR A 42 -3.82 22.48 -3.75
N ASP A 43 -4.74 21.85 -3.01
CA ASP A 43 -4.38 20.88 -1.96
C ASP A 43 -4.06 19.47 -2.50
N ASP A 44 -4.58 19.11 -3.69
CA ASP A 44 -4.36 17.81 -4.31
C ASP A 44 -4.46 17.90 -5.84
N ALA A 45 -3.40 17.49 -6.53
CA ALA A 45 -3.29 17.60 -7.98
C ALA A 45 -4.27 16.71 -8.75
N ALA A 46 -4.65 15.54 -8.21
CA ALA A 46 -5.60 14.65 -8.85
C ALA A 46 -7.00 15.26 -8.84
N LEU A 47 -7.41 15.80 -7.68
CA LEU A 47 -8.68 16.51 -7.55
C LEU A 47 -8.72 17.78 -8.40
N GLN A 48 -7.62 18.53 -8.45
CA GLN A 48 -7.52 19.71 -9.30
C GLN A 48 -7.69 19.37 -10.78
N GLY A 49 -7.02 18.33 -11.29
CA GLY A 49 -7.20 17.90 -12.67
C GLY A 49 -8.64 17.49 -12.99
N ILE A 50 -9.33 16.83 -12.05
CA ILE A 50 -10.76 16.51 -12.19
C ILE A 50 -11.60 17.81 -12.25
N ARG A 51 -11.31 18.80 -11.39
CA ARG A 51 -12.00 20.11 -11.39
C ARG A 51 -11.84 20.84 -12.72
N GLU A 52 -10.63 20.88 -13.26
CA GLU A 52 -10.32 21.52 -14.55
C GLU A 52 -11.12 20.91 -15.71
N PHE A 53 -11.17 19.58 -15.81
CA PHE A 53 -11.96 18.92 -16.85
C PHE A 53 -13.47 19.06 -16.69
N LEU A 54 -13.96 19.18 -15.46
CA LEU A 54 -15.39 19.38 -15.18
C LEU A 54 -15.85 20.84 -15.29
N GLY A 55 -14.90 21.79 -15.35
CA GLY A 55 -15.14 23.23 -15.34
C GLY A 55 -15.65 23.73 -13.98
N VAL A 56 -15.16 23.15 -12.89
CA VAL A 56 -15.60 23.44 -11.52
C VAL A 56 -14.60 24.39 -10.85
N GLY A 57 -15.11 25.40 -10.14
CA GLY A 57 -14.28 26.37 -9.43
C GLY A 57 -13.52 25.75 -8.25
N ALA A 58 -12.53 26.48 -7.75
CA ALA A 58 -11.85 26.13 -6.50
C ALA A 58 -12.84 26.23 -5.33
N GLY A 59 -12.90 25.20 -4.48
CA GLY A 59 -13.79 25.16 -3.31
C GLY A 59 -15.23 24.71 -3.58
N ASP A 60 -15.69 24.69 -4.83
CA ASP A 60 -17.02 24.20 -5.16
C ASP A 60 -17.11 22.67 -4.99
N PRO A 61 -18.25 22.10 -4.57
CA PRO A 61 -18.40 20.64 -4.51
C PRO A 61 -18.23 20.00 -5.88
N LEU A 62 -17.45 18.91 -5.96
CA LEU A 62 -17.34 18.14 -7.20
C LEU A 62 -18.70 17.50 -7.54
N PRO A 63 -19.19 17.62 -8.78
CA PRO A 63 -20.46 17.04 -9.18
C PRO A 63 -20.29 15.52 -9.43
N SER A 64 -20.26 14.73 -8.36
CA SER A 64 -20.04 13.27 -8.38
C SER A 64 -20.93 12.51 -9.36
N SER A 65 -22.16 12.99 -9.59
CA SER A 65 -23.11 12.42 -10.54
C SER A 65 -22.60 12.42 -12.00
N ARG A 66 -21.71 13.37 -12.35
CA ARG A 66 -21.08 13.49 -13.68
C ARG A 66 -19.89 12.54 -13.86
N ILE A 67 -19.45 11.86 -12.81
CA ILE A 67 -18.26 11.01 -12.81
C ILE A 67 -18.67 9.54 -12.78
N GLY A 68 -18.18 8.76 -13.73
CA GLY A 68 -18.41 7.32 -13.81
C GLY A 68 -17.39 6.55 -12.96
N ALA A 69 -16.11 6.81 -13.20
CA ALA A 69 -15.02 6.20 -12.44
C ALA A 69 -13.77 7.09 -12.42
N VAL A 70 -13.01 6.96 -11.34
CA VAL A 70 -11.65 7.48 -11.18
C VAL A 70 -10.74 6.29 -10.87
N LYS A 71 -9.73 6.10 -11.71
CA LYS A 71 -8.70 5.06 -11.55
C LYS A 71 -7.38 5.74 -11.30
N MET A 72 -6.67 5.38 -10.22
CA MET A 72 -5.49 6.12 -9.78
C MET A 72 -4.30 5.20 -9.49
N GLY A 73 -3.14 5.50 -10.08
CA GLY A 73 -1.83 5.06 -9.59
C GLY A 73 -1.22 6.15 -8.71
N THR A 74 -0.43 5.75 -7.70
CA THR A 74 0.21 6.74 -6.81
C THR A 74 1.57 6.26 -6.33
N THR A 75 2.55 7.17 -6.32
CA THR A 75 3.88 6.90 -5.76
C THR A 75 3.98 7.27 -4.29
N VAL A 76 2.90 7.72 -3.64
CA VAL A 76 2.90 8.20 -2.24
C VAL A 76 3.53 7.19 -1.28
N ALA A 77 3.14 5.92 -1.34
CA ALA A 77 3.71 4.90 -0.47
C ALA A 77 5.16 4.55 -0.81
N THR A 78 5.51 4.50 -2.10
CA THR A 78 6.88 4.21 -2.53
C THR A 78 7.83 5.32 -2.06
N ASN A 79 7.43 6.58 -2.21
CA ASN A 79 8.21 7.73 -1.75
C ASN A 79 8.30 7.76 -0.22
N ALA A 80 7.18 7.53 0.50
CA ALA A 80 7.22 7.44 1.96
C ALA A 80 8.15 6.33 2.47
N LEU A 81 8.25 5.21 1.74
CA LEU A 81 9.19 4.14 2.06
C LEU A 81 10.65 4.54 1.79
N LEU A 82 10.92 5.18 0.65
CA LEU A 82 12.26 5.65 0.25
C LEU A 82 12.77 6.77 1.18
N GLU A 83 11.91 7.72 1.54
CA GLU A 83 12.24 8.89 2.37
C GLU A 83 12.12 8.63 3.87
N ARG A 84 11.74 7.40 4.27
CA ARG A 84 11.50 7.01 5.67
C ARG A 84 10.46 7.90 6.38
N GLN A 85 9.42 8.31 5.66
CA GLN A 85 8.34 9.17 6.14
C GLN A 85 7.05 8.39 6.43
N GLY A 86 7.16 7.18 7.00
CA GLY A 86 6.03 6.36 7.46
C GLY A 86 5.52 6.66 8.85
N GLU A 87 4.49 5.93 9.26
CA GLU A 87 3.95 6.00 10.63
C GLU A 87 4.89 5.29 11.62
N ARG A 88 4.96 5.76 12.88
CA ARG A 88 5.69 5.02 13.93
C ARG A 88 4.97 3.70 14.21
N VAL A 89 5.69 2.58 14.10
CA VAL A 89 5.13 1.23 14.27
C VAL A 89 5.65 0.57 15.56
N LEU A 90 4.74 -0.07 16.29
CA LEU A 90 5.03 -1.10 17.30
C LEU A 90 5.05 -2.48 16.64
N LEU A 91 6.09 -3.27 16.88
CA LEU A 91 6.11 -4.71 16.58
C LEU A 91 5.73 -5.50 17.83
N LEU A 92 4.63 -6.24 17.78
CA LEU A 92 4.31 -7.29 18.76
C LEU A 92 4.73 -8.63 18.21
N THR A 93 5.49 -9.40 18.99
CA THR A 93 5.98 -10.71 18.55
C THR A 93 6.03 -11.73 19.67
N THR A 94 6.19 -13.00 19.30
CA THR A 94 6.32 -14.13 20.24
C THR A 94 7.50 -13.91 21.17
N GLN A 95 7.35 -14.22 22.46
CA GLN A 95 8.46 -14.18 23.41
C GLN A 95 9.67 -15.03 22.95
N GLY A 96 10.86 -14.42 22.98
CA GLY A 96 12.10 -14.97 22.45
C GLY A 96 12.39 -14.60 20.98
N PHE A 97 11.52 -13.84 20.32
CA PHE A 97 11.64 -13.46 18.89
C PHE A 97 11.85 -11.96 18.67
N ARG A 98 12.16 -11.19 19.72
CA ARG A 98 12.40 -9.73 19.67
C ARG A 98 13.20 -9.27 18.45
N ASP A 99 14.35 -9.88 18.23
CA ASP A 99 15.35 -9.43 17.25
C ASP A 99 15.23 -10.16 15.91
N ALA A 100 14.22 -11.03 15.73
CA ALA A 100 14.14 -11.93 14.59
C ALA A 100 14.06 -11.18 13.23
N LEU A 101 13.36 -10.05 13.16
CA LEU A 101 13.28 -9.25 11.93
C LEU A 101 14.57 -8.45 11.66
N GLU A 102 15.21 -7.95 12.72
CA GLU A 102 16.50 -7.27 12.62
C GLU A 102 17.62 -8.21 12.17
N ILE A 103 17.67 -9.43 12.72
CA ILE A 103 18.61 -10.48 12.30
C ILE A 103 18.31 -10.90 10.85
N GLY A 104 17.02 -11.06 10.52
CA GLY A 104 16.57 -11.47 9.20
C GLY A 104 17.15 -12.82 8.78
N TYR A 105 17.77 -12.85 7.59
CA TYR A 105 18.39 -14.07 7.02
C TYR A 105 19.91 -14.12 7.18
N GLN A 106 20.53 -13.12 7.84
CA GLN A 106 21.98 -12.99 7.94
C GLN A 106 22.72 -12.96 6.58
N ALA A 107 22.00 -12.67 5.49
CA ALA A 107 22.59 -12.51 4.17
C ALA A 107 23.54 -11.30 4.16
N ARG A 108 24.71 -11.46 3.54
CA ARG A 108 25.68 -10.38 3.35
C ARG A 108 25.62 -9.90 1.90
N PRO A 109 25.03 -8.71 1.62
CA PRO A 109 24.92 -8.20 0.26
C PRO A 109 26.30 -8.00 -0.38
N ASP A 110 27.25 -7.50 0.43
CA ASP A 110 28.67 -7.46 0.09
C ASP A 110 29.41 -8.41 1.05
N ILE A 111 29.81 -9.57 0.51
CA ILE A 111 30.44 -10.64 1.28
C ILE A 111 31.83 -10.25 1.78
N PHE A 112 32.47 -9.25 1.17
CA PHE A 112 33.84 -8.83 1.49
C PHE A 112 33.91 -7.51 2.25
N ALA A 113 32.81 -6.76 2.34
CA ALA A 113 32.73 -5.56 3.16
C ALA A 113 33.22 -5.84 4.58
N ARG A 114 34.19 -5.07 5.10
CA ARG A 114 34.64 -5.22 6.49
C ARG A 114 33.71 -4.54 7.48
N ASN A 115 33.02 -3.48 7.03
CA ASN A 115 32.01 -2.76 7.80
C ASN A 115 30.61 -3.13 7.28
N ILE A 116 29.85 -3.92 8.05
CA ILE A 116 28.49 -4.31 7.67
C ILE A 116 27.53 -3.23 8.17
N VAL A 117 26.86 -2.55 7.23
CA VAL A 117 25.74 -1.66 7.55
C VAL A 117 24.45 -2.46 7.45
N LYS A 118 23.74 -2.61 8.57
CA LYS A 118 22.41 -3.22 8.56
C LYS A 118 21.39 -2.24 7.95
N PRO A 119 20.38 -2.73 7.23
CA PRO A 119 19.24 -1.90 6.85
C PRO A 119 18.56 -1.30 8.08
N GLU A 120 18.07 -0.07 7.94
CA GLU A 120 17.25 0.57 8.96
C GLU A 120 15.91 -0.15 9.14
N LEU A 121 15.47 -0.27 10.38
CA LEU A 121 14.20 -0.93 10.74
C LEU A 121 13.04 0.05 10.55
N LEU A 122 11.92 -0.46 10.03
CA LEU A 122 10.69 0.34 9.88
C LEU A 122 9.87 0.45 11.18
N TYR A 123 10.09 -0.43 12.15
CA TYR A 123 9.43 -0.36 13.45
C TYR A 123 10.29 0.41 14.46
N SER A 124 9.63 1.16 15.32
CA SER A 124 10.28 2.03 16.31
C SER A 124 10.37 1.40 17.70
N ARG A 125 9.53 0.41 17.99
CA ARG A 125 9.46 -0.28 19.28
C ARG A 125 9.08 -1.73 19.05
N VAL A 126 9.62 -2.63 19.88
CA VAL A 126 9.26 -4.05 19.89
C VAL A 126 8.86 -4.49 21.30
N ALA A 127 7.78 -5.25 21.39
CA ALA A 127 7.36 -5.90 22.62
C ALA A 127 7.05 -7.38 22.35
N GLU A 128 7.45 -8.20 23.32
CA GLU A 128 7.29 -9.65 23.28
C GLU A 128 6.08 -10.04 24.11
N ILE A 129 5.21 -10.85 23.53
CA ILE A 129 4.03 -11.38 24.20
C ILE A 129 4.34 -12.83 24.60
N PRO A 130 4.10 -13.22 25.87
CA PRO A 130 4.12 -14.62 26.26
C PRO A 130 2.98 -15.36 25.56
N GLU A 131 3.29 -16.00 24.44
CA GLU A 131 2.42 -16.94 23.75
C GLU A 131 3.26 -17.93 22.93
N ARG A 132 2.75 -19.13 22.66
CA ARG A 132 3.40 -20.07 21.73
C ARG A 132 2.41 -21.07 21.17
N VAL A 133 2.32 -21.11 19.84
CA VAL A 133 1.64 -22.17 19.10
C VAL A 133 2.70 -22.98 18.35
N ARG A 134 2.58 -24.31 18.38
CA ARG A 134 3.48 -25.25 17.69
C ARG A 134 3.09 -25.41 16.21
N ALA A 135 3.98 -26.01 15.44
CA ALA A 135 3.76 -26.26 14.01
C ALA A 135 2.59 -27.22 13.72
N ASP A 136 2.16 -28.03 14.69
CA ASP A 136 1.01 -28.94 14.64
C ASP A 136 -0.29 -28.30 15.14
N GLY A 137 -0.23 -27.04 15.60
CA GLY A 137 -1.37 -26.30 16.14
C GLY A 137 -1.57 -26.45 17.65
N GLY A 138 -0.75 -27.27 18.32
CA GLY A 138 -0.77 -27.38 19.78
C GLY A 138 -0.38 -26.05 20.44
N VAL A 139 -1.19 -25.58 21.38
CA VAL A 139 -0.86 -24.41 22.20
C VAL A 139 0.14 -24.85 23.28
N GLU A 140 1.38 -24.41 23.15
CA GLU A 140 2.46 -24.68 24.10
C GLU A 140 2.49 -23.65 25.24
N THR A 141 2.18 -22.39 24.91
CA THR A 141 2.01 -21.33 25.90
C THR A 141 0.76 -20.55 25.53
N PRO A 142 -0.27 -20.52 26.42
CA PRO A 142 -1.46 -19.71 26.19
C PRO A 142 -1.09 -18.24 25.99
N LEU A 143 -1.91 -17.52 25.21
CA LEU A 143 -1.75 -16.08 25.04
C LEU A 143 -1.92 -15.35 26.38
N ASP A 144 -0.88 -14.65 26.82
CA ASP A 144 -0.97 -13.67 27.90
C ASP A 144 -1.60 -12.37 27.39
N GLU A 145 -2.91 -12.33 27.52
CA GLU A 145 -3.77 -11.21 27.15
C GLU A 145 -3.48 -9.93 27.96
N GLU A 146 -3.06 -10.03 29.22
CA GLU A 146 -2.76 -8.84 30.03
C GLU A 146 -1.41 -8.25 29.66
N ALA A 147 -0.40 -9.09 29.40
CA ALA A 147 0.88 -8.64 28.85
C ALA A 147 0.70 -7.89 27.53
N ALA A 148 -0.16 -8.41 26.63
CA ALA A 148 -0.50 -7.73 25.38
C ALA A 148 -1.14 -6.34 25.63
N ARG A 149 -2.09 -6.25 26.57
CA ARG A 149 -2.73 -4.97 26.93
C ARG A 149 -1.75 -3.97 27.50
N ILE A 150 -0.85 -4.39 28.39
CA ILE A 150 0.17 -3.52 28.98
C ILE A 150 1.10 -2.98 27.89
N ALA A 151 1.59 -3.84 26.99
CA ALA A 151 2.47 -3.44 25.89
C ALA A 151 1.78 -2.46 24.94
N LEU A 152 0.53 -2.73 24.57
CA LEU A 152 -0.27 -1.87 23.70
C LEU A 152 -0.56 -0.51 24.35
N ARG A 153 -1.02 -0.47 25.60
CA ARG A 153 -1.29 0.78 26.33
C ARG A 153 -0.03 1.64 26.43
N SER A 154 1.09 1.05 26.84
CA SER A 154 2.36 1.79 26.96
C SER A 154 2.81 2.38 25.62
N ALA A 155 2.70 1.64 24.51
CA ALA A 155 3.05 2.17 23.20
C ALA A 155 2.07 3.25 22.74
N TYR A 156 0.78 3.11 23.06
CA TYR A 156 -0.24 4.10 22.75
C TYR A 156 -0.01 5.41 23.51
N GLU A 157 0.36 5.35 24.79
CA GLU A 157 0.75 6.52 25.60
C GLU A 157 1.97 7.24 25.02
N ASP A 158 2.92 6.51 24.43
CA ASP A 158 4.09 7.06 23.71
C ASP A 158 3.76 7.65 22.31
N GLY A 159 2.48 7.72 21.96
CA GLY A 159 2.00 8.29 20.70
C GLY A 159 2.04 7.34 19.50
N ILE A 160 2.35 6.06 19.67
CA ILE A 160 2.32 5.08 18.58
C ILE A 160 0.85 4.73 18.27
N ARG A 161 0.48 4.74 16.98
CA ARG A 161 -0.90 4.46 16.52
C ARG A 161 -0.99 3.32 15.51
N ALA A 162 0.16 2.81 15.03
CA ALA A 162 0.24 1.65 14.15
C ALA A 162 0.95 0.47 14.85
N VAL A 163 0.41 -0.73 14.67
CA VAL A 163 1.00 -1.96 15.20
C VAL A 163 1.04 -3.06 14.14
N ALA A 164 2.17 -3.76 14.07
CA ALA A 164 2.34 -5.01 13.35
C ALA A 164 2.40 -6.16 14.38
N ILE A 165 1.64 -7.23 14.15
CA ILE A 165 1.56 -8.37 15.07
C ILE A 165 2.08 -9.60 14.34
N VAL A 166 3.17 -10.19 14.83
CA VAL A 166 3.88 -11.29 14.17
C VAL A 166 4.17 -12.41 15.17
N PHE A 167 3.29 -13.40 15.22
CA PHE A 167 3.45 -14.59 16.04
C PHE A 167 3.92 -15.79 15.22
N MET A 168 4.64 -16.69 15.90
CA MET A 168 5.09 -17.95 15.33
C MET A 168 3.88 -18.81 14.91
N HIS A 169 3.98 -19.41 13.72
CA HIS A 169 2.94 -20.26 13.12
C HIS A 169 1.54 -19.63 12.89
N ALA A 170 1.39 -18.31 13.07
CA ALA A 170 0.12 -17.61 12.86
C ALA A 170 -0.43 -17.69 11.43
N TYR A 171 0.41 -17.98 10.43
CA TYR A 171 -0.02 -18.24 9.05
C TYR A 171 -1.00 -19.43 8.94
N ALA A 172 -0.96 -20.37 9.88
CA ALA A 172 -1.85 -21.53 9.94
C ALA A 172 -2.78 -21.48 11.17
N TYR A 173 -2.32 -20.91 12.29
CA TYR A 173 -3.05 -20.88 13.56
C TYR A 173 -3.21 -19.42 14.04
N PRO A 174 -4.12 -18.64 13.44
CA PRO A 174 -4.15 -17.19 13.59
C PRO A 174 -4.78 -16.69 14.90
N LEU A 175 -5.36 -17.58 15.72
CA LEU A 175 -6.23 -17.20 16.84
C LEU A 175 -5.57 -16.23 17.83
N HIS A 176 -4.29 -16.42 18.16
CA HIS A 176 -3.57 -15.50 19.06
C HIS A 176 -3.37 -14.12 18.41
N GLU A 177 -2.96 -14.06 17.14
CA GLU A 177 -2.81 -12.77 16.43
C GLU A 177 -4.16 -12.06 16.29
N ALA A 178 -5.23 -12.79 15.93
CA ALA A 178 -6.56 -12.24 15.81
C ALA A 178 -7.06 -11.65 17.14
N ARG A 179 -6.78 -12.33 18.26
CA ARG A 179 -7.15 -11.84 19.59
C ARG A 179 -6.36 -10.58 19.98
N VAL A 180 -5.04 -10.57 19.76
CA VAL A 180 -4.22 -9.38 20.02
C VAL A 180 -4.59 -8.21 19.10
N ALA A 181 -4.98 -8.49 17.86
CA ALA A 181 -5.47 -7.48 16.94
C ALA A 181 -6.76 -6.82 17.46
N GLN A 182 -7.68 -7.61 18.03
CA GLN A 182 -8.87 -7.08 18.68
C GLN A 182 -8.49 -6.17 19.87
N ILE A 183 -7.59 -6.62 20.74
CA ILE A 183 -7.13 -5.84 21.90
C ILE A 183 -6.46 -4.52 21.46
N ALA A 184 -5.69 -4.55 20.38
CA ALA A 184 -5.07 -3.35 19.81
C ALA A 184 -6.11 -2.34 19.32
N ARG A 185 -7.16 -2.81 18.64
CA ARG A 185 -8.30 -1.98 18.21
C ARG A 185 -9.05 -1.40 19.41
N GLU A 186 -9.33 -2.22 20.43
CA GLU A 186 -9.95 -1.79 21.71
C GLU A 186 -9.11 -0.72 22.44
N THR A 187 -7.78 -0.81 22.34
CA THR A 187 -6.85 0.18 22.92
C THR A 187 -6.86 1.51 22.15
N GLY A 188 -7.30 1.51 20.89
CA GLY A 188 -7.41 2.72 20.05
C GLY A 188 -6.37 2.82 18.92
N PHE A 189 -5.62 1.75 18.62
CA PHE A 189 -4.72 1.75 17.46
C PHE A 189 -5.53 1.92 16.18
N THR A 190 -5.14 2.91 15.36
CA THR A 190 -5.85 3.24 14.11
C THR A 190 -5.41 2.35 12.95
N GLN A 191 -4.22 1.77 13.04
CA GLN A 191 -3.71 0.75 12.11
C GLN A 191 -3.24 -0.48 12.86
N VAL A 192 -3.81 -1.63 12.52
CA VAL A 192 -3.46 -2.93 13.09
C VAL A 192 -3.23 -3.88 11.93
N SER A 193 -2.02 -4.43 11.83
CA SER A 193 -1.59 -5.27 10.71
C SER A 193 -1.13 -6.65 11.24
N PRO A 194 -2.05 -7.60 11.43
CA PRO A 194 -1.71 -8.96 11.79
C PRO A 194 -0.99 -9.64 10.63
N SER A 195 0.05 -10.39 10.93
CA SER A 195 0.89 -10.98 9.90
C SER A 195 0.18 -12.06 9.09
N HIS A 196 -0.78 -12.78 9.70
CA HIS A 196 -1.62 -13.74 8.99
C HIS A 196 -2.61 -13.09 8.00
N GLU A 197 -3.02 -11.83 8.21
CA GLU A 197 -3.86 -11.09 7.27
C GLU A 197 -3.01 -10.45 6.16
N ALA A 198 -1.87 -9.85 6.54
CA ALA A 198 -1.00 -9.13 5.61
C ALA A 198 -0.23 -10.08 4.66
N SER A 199 0.26 -11.22 5.15
CA SER A 199 1.01 -12.19 4.34
C SER A 199 0.88 -13.60 4.96
N PRO A 200 -0.17 -14.38 4.63
CA PRO A 200 -0.44 -15.72 5.20
C PRO A 200 0.53 -16.80 4.71
N LEU A 201 1.84 -16.54 4.78
CA LEU A 201 2.89 -17.43 4.32
C LEU A 201 3.78 -17.88 5.49
N ILE A 202 4.30 -19.11 5.37
CA ILE A 202 5.03 -19.80 6.45
C ILE A 202 6.27 -19.06 6.97
N LYS A 203 7.01 -18.35 6.11
CA LYS A 203 8.31 -17.77 6.44
C LYS A 203 8.18 -16.56 7.37
N PHE A 204 8.66 -16.70 8.60
CA PHE A 204 8.53 -15.71 9.67
C PHE A 204 9.07 -14.32 9.29
N VAL A 205 10.33 -14.24 8.82
CA VAL A 205 10.97 -12.96 8.49
C VAL A 205 10.22 -12.24 7.37
N GLY A 206 10.01 -12.90 6.22
CA GLY A 206 9.32 -12.27 5.09
C GLY A 206 7.86 -11.90 5.39
N ARG A 207 7.15 -12.73 6.18
CA ARG A 207 5.79 -12.42 6.65
C ARG A 207 5.80 -11.21 7.60
N GLY A 208 6.72 -11.20 8.56
CA GLY A 208 6.85 -10.12 9.54
C GLY A 208 7.23 -8.79 8.90
N ASP A 209 8.22 -8.77 8.00
CA ASP A 209 8.59 -7.55 7.30
C ASP A 209 7.41 -7.00 6.47
N THR A 210 6.61 -7.87 5.85
CA THR A 210 5.41 -7.44 5.10
C THR A 210 4.36 -6.83 6.03
N ALA A 211 4.12 -7.41 7.21
CA ALA A 211 3.20 -6.86 8.19
C ALA A 211 3.67 -5.49 8.73
N VAL A 212 4.98 -5.32 8.91
CA VAL A 212 5.58 -4.05 9.31
C VAL A 212 5.44 -3.00 8.20
N VAL A 213 5.75 -3.35 6.95
CA VAL A 213 5.55 -2.46 5.78
C VAL A 213 4.10 -2.00 5.67
N ASP A 214 3.16 -2.93 5.85
CA ASP A 214 1.74 -2.58 5.82
C ASP A 214 1.36 -1.61 6.94
N ALA A 215 1.76 -1.89 8.19
CA ALA A 215 1.51 -1.01 9.33
C ALA A 215 2.14 0.38 9.14
N TYR A 216 3.31 0.45 8.51
CA TYR A 216 4.08 1.67 8.28
C TYR A 216 3.44 2.57 7.21
N LEU A 217 2.90 1.99 6.13
CA LEU A 217 2.44 2.72 4.94
C LEU A 217 0.93 2.90 4.85
N SER A 218 0.13 1.95 5.34
CA SER A 218 -1.34 1.99 5.26
C SER A 218 -1.95 3.28 5.81
N PRO A 219 -1.49 3.87 6.95
CA PRO A 219 -2.06 5.13 7.45
C PRO A 219 -1.90 6.30 6.48
N ILE A 220 -0.76 6.40 5.80
CA ILE A 220 -0.47 7.49 4.85
C ILE A 220 -1.35 7.38 3.62
N LEU A 221 -1.44 6.17 3.06
CA LEU A 221 -2.30 5.90 1.93
C LEU A 221 -3.75 6.19 2.26
N ARG A 222 -4.21 5.71 3.41
CA ARG A 222 -5.60 5.87 3.82
C ARG A 222 -6.00 7.33 3.96
N ARG A 223 -5.13 8.18 4.55
CA ARG A 223 -5.36 9.65 4.57
C ARG A 223 -5.55 10.22 3.18
N HIS A 224 -4.75 9.78 2.20
CA HIS A 224 -4.87 10.24 0.82
C HIS A 224 -6.15 9.70 0.15
N VAL A 225 -6.43 8.41 0.29
CA VAL A 225 -7.63 7.77 -0.26
C VAL A 225 -8.90 8.40 0.30
N ASP A 226 -8.98 8.58 1.62
CA ASP A 226 -10.16 9.12 2.29
C ASP A 226 -10.38 10.60 1.92
N LYS A 227 -9.31 11.38 1.73
CA LYS A 227 -9.40 12.75 1.19
C LYS A 227 -10.03 12.76 -0.22
N VAL A 228 -9.51 11.93 -1.12
CA VAL A 228 -10.01 11.85 -2.51
C VAL A 228 -11.44 11.30 -2.54
N ALA A 229 -11.74 10.29 -1.72
CA ALA A 229 -13.07 9.71 -1.62
C ALA A 229 -14.11 10.71 -1.09
N GLY A 230 -13.77 11.46 -0.04
CA GLY A 230 -14.62 12.51 0.53
C GLY A 230 -14.98 13.59 -0.49
N GLU A 231 -13.99 14.10 -1.22
CA GLU A 231 -14.19 15.11 -2.26
C GLU A 231 -15.00 14.59 -3.46
N LEU A 232 -14.87 13.30 -3.78
CA LEU A 232 -15.64 12.67 -4.86
C LEU A 232 -17.02 12.16 -4.41
N GLY A 233 -17.37 12.24 -3.12
CA GLY A 233 -18.56 11.59 -2.58
C GLY A 233 -18.60 10.08 -2.81
N ALA A 234 -17.42 9.46 -2.92
CA ALA A 234 -17.26 8.02 -3.05
C ALA A 234 -17.28 7.36 -1.65
N PRO A 235 -17.73 6.10 -1.51
CA PRO A 235 -17.64 5.40 -0.23
C PRO A 235 -16.19 5.35 0.25
N ALA A 236 -15.95 5.92 1.43
CA ALA A 236 -14.63 5.94 2.06
C ALA A 236 -14.22 4.53 2.55
N SER A 237 -12.95 4.38 2.88
CA SER A 237 -12.41 3.13 3.44
C SER A 237 -13.16 2.79 4.75
N PRO A 238 -13.74 1.59 4.91
CA PRO A 238 -14.43 1.23 6.15
C PRO A 238 -13.45 1.21 7.31
N PRO A 239 -13.82 1.67 8.52
CA PRO A 239 -12.94 1.59 9.69
C PRO A 239 -12.44 0.16 9.91
N PRO A 240 -11.26 -0.05 10.51
CA PRO A 240 -10.71 -1.39 10.73
C PRO A 240 -11.72 -2.30 11.45
N GLY A 241 -12.22 -3.34 10.76
CA GLY A 241 -13.19 -4.30 11.31
C GLY A 241 -14.68 -3.97 11.11
N GLY A 242 -15.03 -2.94 10.33
CA GLY A 242 -16.42 -2.63 9.97
C GLY A 242 -16.82 -3.18 8.59
N GLU A 243 -18.06 -3.66 8.45
CA GLU A 243 -18.67 -3.87 7.14
C GLU A 243 -18.83 -2.52 6.43
N GLY A 244 -18.36 -2.43 5.18
CA GLY A 244 -18.43 -1.20 4.39
C GLY A 244 -19.87 -0.74 4.15
N PRO A 245 -20.11 0.58 4.00
CA PRO A 245 -21.45 1.07 3.72
C PRO A 245 -21.97 0.42 2.44
N GLY A 246 -23.21 -0.09 2.51
CA GLY A 246 -23.90 -0.69 1.37
C GLY A 246 -23.87 0.26 0.18
N VAL A 247 -23.58 -0.30 -1.00
CA VAL A 247 -23.51 0.43 -2.27
C VAL A 247 -24.93 0.86 -2.67
N GLY A 248 -25.38 1.99 -2.13
CA GLY A 248 -26.65 2.62 -2.45
C GLY A 248 -26.44 4.07 -2.89
N GLY A 249 -26.44 4.32 -4.22
CA GLY A 249 -26.46 5.67 -4.80
C GLY A 249 -25.39 5.92 -5.88
N SER A 250 -25.62 6.95 -6.72
CA SER A 250 -24.86 7.40 -7.92
C SER A 250 -23.42 7.89 -7.65
N ALA A 251 -22.69 7.28 -6.71
CA ALA A 251 -21.31 7.64 -6.40
C ALA A 251 -20.33 7.11 -7.47
N PRO A 252 -19.23 7.84 -7.76
CA PRO A 252 -18.22 7.39 -8.71
C PRO A 252 -17.46 6.18 -8.18
N LYS A 253 -17.04 5.29 -9.09
CA LYS A 253 -16.16 4.17 -8.74
C LYS A 253 -14.73 4.68 -8.58
N LEU A 254 -14.21 4.68 -7.35
CA LEU A 254 -12.81 5.01 -7.05
C LEU A 254 -11.98 3.72 -6.93
N MET A 255 -10.99 3.57 -7.81
CA MET A 255 -10.14 2.39 -7.91
C MET A 255 -8.66 2.79 -7.90
N PHE A 256 -7.82 1.99 -7.25
CA PHE A 256 -6.38 2.20 -7.20
C PHE A 256 -5.63 1.08 -7.91
N MET A 257 -4.56 1.44 -8.60
CA MET A 257 -3.60 0.48 -9.15
C MET A 257 -2.85 -0.18 -8.00
N ALA A 258 -2.77 -1.50 -8.03
CA ALA A 258 -1.97 -2.29 -7.11
C ALA A 258 -0.65 -2.71 -7.77
N SER A 259 0.35 -3.03 -6.96
CA SER A 259 1.67 -3.49 -7.40
C SER A 259 1.63 -4.74 -8.29
N SER A 260 0.54 -5.51 -8.25
CA SER A 260 0.28 -6.67 -9.09
C SER A 260 -0.09 -6.33 -10.54
N GLY A 261 -0.34 -5.06 -10.85
CA GLY A 261 -0.85 -4.57 -12.14
C GLY A 261 -2.38 -4.58 -12.26
N GLY A 262 -3.09 -4.98 -11.20
CA GLY A 262 -4.55 -4.96 -11.13
C GLY A 262 -5.11 -3.70 -10.49
N LEU A 263 -6.39 -3.41 -10.73
CA LEU A 263 -7.13 -2.37 -10.01
C LEU A 263 -7.86 -2.97 -8.81
N THR A 264 -7.77 -2.33 -7.64
CA THR A 264 -8.55 -2.65 -6.45
C THR A 264 -9.41 -1.47 -6.02
N SER A 265 -10.47 -1.73 -5.25
CA SER A 265 -11.28 -0.65 -4.67
C SER A 265 -10.46 0.13 -3.64
N ALA A 266 -10.72 1.42 -3.53
CA ALA A 266 -10.20 2.29 -2.47
C ALA A 266 -10.26 1.66 -1.07
N THR A 267 -11.35 0.94 -0.78
CA THR A 267 -11.60 0.33 0.54
C THR A 267 -10.73 -0.89 0.85
N LEU A 268 -10.17 -1.52 -0.18
CA LEU A 268 -9.33 -2.72 -0.09
C LEU A 268 -7.85 -2.42 -0.35
N PHE A 269 -7.49 -1.16 -0.55
CA PHE A 269 -6.13 -0.76 -0.90
C PHE A 269 -5.27 -0.63 0.36
N GLN A 270 -4.26 -1.50 0.48
CA GLN A 270 -3.38 -1.58 1.64
C GLN A 270 -1.95 -1.12 1.31
N GLY A 271 -1.20 -0.75 2.34
CA GLY A 271 0.20 -0.33 2.29
C GLY A 271 1.06 -1.24 1.44
N LYS A 272 1.03 -2.54 1.73
CA LYS A 272 1.83 -3.56 1.04
C LYS A 272 1.53 -3.68 -0.47
N ASP A 273 0.32 -3.33 -0.91
CA ASP A 273 -0.13 -3.52 -2.31
C ASP A 273 0.05 -2.26 -3.17
N SER A 274 0.60 -1.20 -2.59
CA SER A 274 0.70 0.12 -3.24
C SER A 274 2.09 0.44 -3.80
N ILE A 275 3.11 -0.31 -3.36
CA ILE A 275 4.52 -0.06 -3.64
C ILE A 275 4.79 -0.36 -5.12
N LEU A 276 5.31 0.60 -5.88
CA LEU A 276 5.47 0.51 -7.35
C LEU A 276 4.15 0.32 -8.13
N SER A 277 3.02 0.79 -7.59
CA SER A 277 1.73 0.72 -8.30
C SER A 277 1.69 1.55 -9.60
N GLY A 278 2.27 2.76 -9.61
CA GLY A 278 2.38 3.60 -10.80
C GLY A 278 3.13 2.89 -11.95
N PRO A 279 4.40 2.48 -11.72
CA PRO A 279 5.18 1.70 -12.70
C PRO A 279 4.46 0.44 -13.16
N ALA A 280 3.73 -0.26 -12.27
CA ALA A 280 2.92 -1.41 -12.65
C ALA A 280 1.84 -1.03 -13.69
N GLY A 281 1.16 0.10 -13.53
CA GLY A 281 0.25 0.63 -14.54
C GLY A 281 0.94 0.92 -15.88
N GLY A 282 2.14 1.48 -15.84
CA GLY A 282 2.98 1.73 -17.02
C GLY A 282 3.33 0.45 -17.78
N VAL A 283 3.71 -0.62 -17.08
CA VAL A 283 3.98 -1.94 -17.68
C VAL A 283 2.73 -2.51 -18.35
N VAL A 284 1.58 -2.47 -17.69
CA VAL A 284 0.32 -2.93 -18.31
C VAL A 284 0.01 -2.12 -19.57
N GLY A 285 0.12 -0.79 -19.50
CA GLY A 285 -0.09 0.08 -20.65
C GLY A 285 0.85 -0.24 -21.82
N ALA A 286 2.14 -0.39 -21.55
CA ALA A 286 3.15 -0.72 -22.55
C ALA A 286 2.88 -2.08 -23.22
N VAL A 287 2.49 -3.10 -22.45
CA VAL A 287 2.15 -4.43 -22.96
C VAL A 287 0.91 -4.39 -23.85
N GLU A 288 -0.16 -3.72 -23.43
CA GLU A 288 -1.38 -3.59 -24.22
C GLU A 288 -1.13 -2.79 -25.51
N THR A 289 -0.37 -1.68 -25.44
CA THR A 289 0.03 -0.91 -26.63
C THR A 289 0.90 -1.71 -27.58
N ALA A 290 1.88 -2.45 -27.06
CA ALA A 290 2.72 -3.33 -27.87
C ALA A 290 1.90 -4.43 -28.54
N GLY A 291 0.90 -4.98 -27.84
CA GLY A 291 -0.04 -5.97 -28.37
C GLY A 291 -0.84 -5.45 -29.56
N ILE A 292 -1.30 -4.19 -29.51
CA ILE A 292 -1.97 -3.51 -30.65
C ILE A 292 -1.03 -3.43 -31.86
N ALA A 293 0.26 -3.18 -31.64
CA ALA A 293 1.29 -3.16 -32.68
C ALA A 293 1.77 -4.57 -33.12
N GLY A 294 1.21 -5.64 -32.56
CA GLY A 294 1.62 -7.02 -32.85
C GLY A 294 2.96 -7.44 -32.21
N LEU A 295 3.51 -6.62 -31.32
CA LEU A 295 4.77 -6.89 -30.61
C LEU A 295 4.47 -7.74 -29.36
N LYS A 296 5.19 -8.85 -29.21
CA LYS A 296 5.01 -9.80 -28.09
C LYS A 296 6.16 -9.78 -27.07
N LYS A 297 7.21 -9.01 -27.36
CA LYS A 297 8.41 -8.89 -26.53
C LYS A 297 8.82 -7.43 -26.47
N ILE A 298 8.89 -6.87 -25.27
CA ILE A 298 9.28 -5.48 -25.05
C ILE A 298 10.14 -5.36 -23.80
N ILE A 299 11.01 -4.35 -23.82
CA ILE A 299 11.67 -3.82 -22.63
C ILE A 299 11.05 -2.45 -22.40
N GLY A 300 10.39 -2.28 -21.25
CA GLY A 300 9.89 -0.99 -20.81
C GLY A 300 11.01 -0.22 -20.13
N PHE A 301 11.13 1.06 -20.47
CA PHE A 301 12.06 2.00 -19.86
C PHE A 301 11.28 3.27 -19.56
N ASP A 302 11.03 3.52 -18.27
CA ASP A 302 10.30 4.70 -17.78
C ASP A 302 11.25 5.53 -16.91
N MET A 303 11.51 6.76 -17.31
CA MET A 303 12.46 7.65 -16.64
C MET A 303 11.73 8.87 -16.12
N GLY A 304 11.63 8.96 -14.79
CA GLY A 304 11.11 10.12 -14.09
C GLY A 304 12.20 11.09 -13.65
N GLY A 305 11.82 12.06 -12.82
CA GLY A 305 12.76 13.01 -12.21
C GLY A 305 13.52 12.48 -10.99
N THR A 306 13.07 11.36 -10.41
CA THR A 306 13.61 10.79 -9.16
C THR A 306 14.11 9.37 -9.31
N SER A 307 13.53 8.60 -10.24
CA SER A 307 13.86 7.19 -10.46
C SER A 307 13.65 6.81 -11.92
N THR A 308 14.29 5.72 -12.32
CA THR A 308 14.08 5.01 -13.58
C THR A 308 13.59 3.60 -13.30
N ASP A 309 12.49 3.22 -13.93
CA ASP A 309 11.85 1.92 -13.82
C ASP A 309 12.01 1.13 -15.12
N VAL A 310 12.61 -0.05 -15.01
CA VAL A 310 12.85 -0.96 -16.14
C VAL A 310 12.02 -2.22 -15.97
N SER A 311 11.34 -2.64 -17.04
CA SER A 311 10.51 -3.85 -17.06
C SER A 311 10.78 -4.68 -18.30
N HIS A 312 10.43 -5.95 -18.23
CA HIS A 312 10.56 -6.89 -19.34
C HIS A 312 9.25 -7.66 -19.50
N TYR A 313 8.80 -7.80 -20.75
CA TYR A 313 7.68 -8.64 -21.12
C TYR A 313 8.07 -9.52 -22.29
N ALA A 314 7.84 -10.83 -22.14
CA ALA A 314 8.11 -11.83 -23.17
C ALA A 314 6.97 -12.85 -23.28
N GLY A 315 5.75 -12.36 -23.50
CA GLY A 315 4.54 -13.18 -23.68
C GLY A 315 3.75 -13.47 -22.40
N SER A 316 4.29 -13.11 -21.22
CA SER A 316 3.58 -13.14 -19.95
C SER A 316 4.11 -12.05 -19.02
N TYR A 317 3.25 -11.52 -18.15
CA TYR A 317 3.66 -10.60 -17.08
C TYR A 317 4.59 -11.32 -16.10
N GLU A 318 5.84 -10.86 -16.00
CA GLU A 318 6.77 -11.32 -14.98
C GLU A 318 6.35 -10.80 -13.61
N ARG A 319 6.33 -11.68 -12.61
CA ARG A 319 5.96 -11.34 -11.23
C ARG A 319 7.02 -11.83 -10.26
N SER A 320 7.24 -11.07 -9.19
CA SER A 320 7.99 -11.51 -8.03
C SER A 320 7.09 -11.64 -6.82
N PHE A 321 7.34 -12.67 -6.00
CA PHE A 321 6.66 -12.90 -4.73
C PHE A 321 7.51 -12.49 -3.52
N GLU A 322 8.80 -12.28 -3.74
CA GLU A 322 9.75 -11.72 -2.78
C GLU A 322 10.48 -10.58 -3.47
N THR A 323 10.45 -9.39 -2.87
CA THR A 323 11.24 -8.27 -3.34
C THR A 323 11.92 -7.56 -2.19
N GLN A 324 12.89 -6.74 -2.55
CA GLN A 324 13.48 -5.77 -1.67
C GLN A 324 13.34 -4.38 -2.29
N VAL A 325 12.66 -3.47 -1.60
CA VAL A 325 12.53 -2.06 -1.99
C VAL A 325 13.11 -1.22 -0.86
N ALA A 326 14.04 -0.31 -1.18
CA ALA A 326 14.71 0.55 -0.19
C ALA A 326 15.36 -0.24 0.98
N GLY A 327 15.92 -1.42 0.68
CA GLY A 327 16.50 -2.31 1.68
C GLY A 327 15.48 -3.11 2.51
N VAL A 328 14.18 -2.83 2.36
CA VAL A 328 13.09 -3.50 3.09
C VAL A 328 12.58 -4.68 2.28
N ARG A 329 12.53 -5.86 2.92
CA ARG A 329 12.06 -7.09 2.31
C ARG A 329 10.54 -7.16 2.41
N MET A 330 9.87 -7.68 1.40
CA MET A 330 8.42 -7.92 1.48
C MET A 330 8.01 -9.11 0.62
N ARG A 331 6.90 -9.72 1.02
CA ARG A 331 6.25 -10.84 0.37
C ARG A 331 4.83 -10.46 -0.05
N ALA A 332 4.75 -9.80 -1.20
CA ALA A 332 3.51 -9.47 -1.88
C ALA A 332 3.66 -9.81 -3.38
N PRO A 333 2.61 -10.26 -4.08
CA PRO A 333 2.68 -10.44 -5.53
C PRO A 333 2.83 -9.09 -6.22
N MET A 334 3.96 -8.87 -6.89
CA MET A 334 4.24 -7.62 -7.60
C MET A 334 4.72 -7.91 -9.02
N MET A 335 4.46 -7.00 -9.94
CA MET A 335 5.10 -7.05 -11.25
C MET A 335 6.60 -6.86 -11.08
N ARG A 336 7.39 -7.60 -11.87
CA ARG A 336 8.84 -7.54 -11.80
C ARG A 336 9.32 -6.28 -12.50
N ILE A 337 9.63 -5.27 -11.69
CA ILE A 337 10.13 -3.97 -12.11
C ILE A 337 11.43 -3.71 -11.38
N HIS A 338 12.44 -3.26 -12.11
CA HIS A 338 13.73 -2.85 -11.58
C HIS A 338 13.78 -1.33 -11.50
N THR A 339 13.74 -0.81 -10.28
CA THR A 339 13.86 0.63 -10.03
C THR A 339 15.30 0.99 -9.69
N VAL A 340 15.82 2.03 -10.35
CA VAL A 340 17.11 2.66 -10.06
C VAL A 340 16.85 4.12 -9.71
N ALA A 341 17.41 4.59 -8.60
CA ALA A 341 17.35 5.99 -8.16
C ALA A 341 18.66 6.70 -8.45
#